data_AF-A0A3Q4MAB3-F1
#
_entry.id   AF-A0A3Q4MAB3-F1
#
_cell.length_a   1.000
_cell.length_b   1.000
_cell.length_c   1.000
_cell.angle_alpha   90.00
_cell.angle_beta   90.00
_cell.angle_gamma   90.00
#
_symmetry.space_group_name_H-M   'P 1'
#
loop_
_entity.id
_entity.type
_entity.pdbx_description
1 polymer ?
#
loop_
_entity_poly.entity_id
_entity_poly.type
_entity_poly.pdbx_seq_one_letter_code
_entity_poly.pdbx_strand_id
1 'polypeptide(L)'
;LIREWYSTIQNVIDRLVRNTHSLTDTHSWTTQPCGFKYYCQYVCLPRSTSNLENTERKRVKTRLKKLILKRPPLQALQEKGLIKDQVFGCSLEMLCERERSTVPRFVRLCTEAVERRGLETDGIYRVSGNLAVIQKLRFLVNHEEKLNLDESEWEDIHVITGALKLFFRELPEPLVPYGFFTDIVETCLVLNMPPPNHDTLQFMCRHLKRVLENSETNRMTTQNIGIVFGPTLMRPERDNGNMAVNMVYQNQAVELILTEFDHIFGTRGLS
;
A
#
# COMPACT_ATOMS: atom_id res chain seq x y z
N LEU A 1 21.43 -4.93 0.85
CA LEU A 1 20.09 -5.55 0.86
C LEU A 1 19.90 -6.62 1.96
N ILE A 2 20.38 -7.88 1.84
CA ILE A 2 20.17 -8.91 2.90
C ILE A 2 20.92 -8.61 4.20
N ARG A 3 22.17 -8.11 4.12
CA ARG A 3 22.97 -7.75 5.32
C ARG A 3 22.40 -6.55 6.08
N GLU A 4 21.81 -5.60 5.36
CA GLU A 4 21.16 -4.43 5.97
C GLU A 4 19.87 -4.84 6.67
N TRP A 5 19.07 -5.72 6.06
CA TRP A 5 17.89 -6.29 6.70
C TRP A 5 18.21 -7.04 7.99
N TYR A 6 19.28 -7.84 7.99
CA TYR A 6 19.75 -8.53 9.18
C TYR A 6 20.16 -7.55 10.28
N SER A 7 20.86 -6.46 9.93
CA SER A 7 21.25 -5.40 10.86
C SER A 7 20.03 -4.68 11.46
N THR A 8 19.04 -4.34 10.63
CA THR A 8 17.81 -3.66 11.06
C THR A 8 16.99 -4.51 12.02
N ILE A 9 16.81 -5.80 11.73
CA ILE A 9 16.11 -6.73 12.63
C ILE A 9 16.86 -6.84 13.97
N GLN A 10 18.19 -6.91 13.94
CA GLN A 10 18.98 -7.02 15.15
C GLN A 10 18.89 -5.76 16.02
N ASN A 11 18.90 -4.58 15.40
CA ASN A 11 18.72 -3.30 16.10
C ASN A 11 17.34 -3.16 16.73
N VAL A 12 16.29 -3.64 16.07
CA VAL A 12 14.92 -3.64 16.62
C VAL A 12 14.82 -4.58 17.82
N ILE A 13 15.40 -5.78 17.72
CA ILE A 13 15.46 -6.74 18.83
C ILE A 13 16.18 -6.10 20.02
N ASP A 14 17.35 -5.48 19.82
CA ASP A 14 18.14 -4.84 20.87
C ASP A 14 17.42 -3.65 21.52
N ARG A 15 16.64 -2.88 20.75
CA ARG A 15 15.78 -1.80 21.28
C ARG A 15 14.68 -2.33 22.19
N LEU A 16 14.03 -3.42 21.81
CA LEU A 16 12.96 -4.04 22.60
C LEU A 16 13.50 -4.65 23.92
N VAL A 17 14.74 -5.12 23.94
CA VAL A 17 15.41 -5.58 25.18
C VAL A 17 15.73 -4.43 26.12
N ARG A 18 16.17 -3.29 25.58
CA ARG A 18 16.51 -2.12 26.41
C ARG A 18 15.28 -1.49 27.06
N ASN A 19 14.17 -1.40 26.33
CA ASN A 19 12.93 -0.84 26.87
C ASN A 19 12.23 -1.74 27.90
N THR A 20 12.55 -3.04 27.94
CA THR A 20 12.03 -3.95 28.97
C THR A 20 12.78 -3.84 30.29
N HIS A 21 14.02 -3.36 30.29
CA HIS A 21 14.80 -3.13 31.51
C HIS A 21 14.54 -1.75 32.17
N SER A 22 13.90 -0.81 31.48
CA SER A 22 13.60 0.54 32.02
C SER A 22 12.26 0.63 32.76
N LEU A 23 11.47 -0.45 32.82
CA LEU A 23 10.13 -0.45 33.44
C LEU A 23 10.11 -1.04 34.86
N THR A 24 11.26 -1.42 35.43
CA THR A 24 11.34 -1.95 36.81
C THR A 24 11.80 -0.96 37.87
N ASP A 25 12.24 0.25 37.51
CA ASP A 25 12.70 1.25 38.48
C ASP A 25 11.81 2.49 38.44
N THR A 26 10.66 2.45 39.13
CA THR A 26 9.96 3.63 39.65
C THR A 26 8.76 3.20 40.51
N HIS A 27 8.93 3.17 41.83
CA HIS A 27 8.00 3.77 42.79
C HIS A 27 8.56 3.73 44.23
N SER A 28 8.72 4.93 44.77
CA SER A 28 9.02 5.37 46.14
C SER A 28 8.08 4.80 47.21
N TRP A 29 8.47 4.80 48.50
CA TRP A 29 7.80 5.54 49.59
C TRP A 29 8.61 5.48 50.91
N THR A 30 8.78 6.66 51.51
CA THR A 30 9.23 6.97 52.86
C THR A 30 8.27 6.43 53.93
N THR A 31 8.77 5.89 55.04
CA THR A 31 8.06 5.84 56.35
C THR A 31 8.98 5.40 57.51
N GLN A 32 8.85 6.08 58.64
CA GLN A 32 9.32 5.71 59.99
C GLN A 32 8.22 6.15 60.98
N PRO A 33 8.15 5.67 62.24
CA PRO A 33 8.15 4.28 62.72
C PRO A 33 6.96 3.99 63.67
N CYS A 34 6.47 2.75 63.73
CA CYS A 34 5.78 2.23 64.93
C CYS A 34 5.97 0.72 65.01
N GLY A 35 6.36 0.27 66.20
CA GLY A 35 6.96 -1.04 66.40
C GLY A 35 5.96 -2.20 66.41
N PHE A 36 6.41 -3.35 65.91
CA PHE A 36 6.14 -4.67 66.47
C PHE A 36 7.19 -5.62 65.88
N LYS A 37 7.96 -6.29 66.75
CA LYS A 37 9.05 -7.20 66.39
C LYS A 37 8.51 -8.47 65.72
N TYR A 38 8.84 -8.72 64.44
CA TYR A 38 8.88 -10.09 63.91
C TYR A 38 9.99 -10.23 62.84
N TYR A 39 10.93 -11.15 63.12
CA TYR A 39 11.84 -11.87 62.21
C TYR A 39 12.35 -11.15 60.94
N CYS A 40 13.62 -10.74 60.98
CA CYS A 40 14.40 -10.47 59.78
C CYS A 40 14.77 -11.81 59.12
N GLN A 41 14.01 -12.22 58.11
CA GLN A 41 14.38 -13.30 57.21
C GLN A 41 14.80 -12.67 55.89
N TYR A 42 16.10 -12.67 55.62
CA TYR A 42 16.68 -12.32 54.33
C TYR A 42 16.04 -13.21 53.24
N VAL A 43 15.02 -12.70 52.54
CA VAL A 43 14.52 -13.33 51.32
C VAL A 43 15.43 -12.88 50.20
N CYS A 44 16.47 -13.68 49.93
CA CYS A 44 17.16 -13.64 48.65
C CYS A 44 16.12 -13.81 47.54
N LEU A 45 15.93 -12.79 46.69
CA LEU A 45 15.21 -12.96 45.43
C LEU A 45 15.79 -14.18 44.69
N PRO A 46 14.97 -15.12 44.22
CA PRO A 46 15.50 -16.30 43.54
C PRO A 46 16.14 -15.86 42.22
N ARG A 47 17.47 -16.01 42.11
CA ARG A 47 18.29 -15.96 40.88
C ARG A 47 17.79 -16.90 39.76
N SER A 48 16.72 -17.64 39.98
CA SER A 48 16.18 -18.70 39.13
C SER A 48 15.27 -18.18 38.02
N THR A 49 14.54 -17.08 38.24
CA THR A 49 13.60 -16.51 37.25
C THR A 49 14.34 -15.90 36.06
N SER A 50 15.38 -15.11 36.30
CA SER A 50 16.22 -14.50 35.25
C SER A 50 17.00 -15.52 34.40
N ASN A 51 17.35 -16.67 35.01
CA ASN A 51 18.00 -17.76 34.29
C ASN A 51 17.04 -18.58 33.43
N LEU A 52 15.78 -18.75 33.84
CA LEU A 52 14.73 -19.33 33.00
C LEU A 52 14.42 -18.44 31.80
N GLU A 53 14.22 -17.13 32.01
CA GLU A 53 13.96 -16.17 30.92
C GLU A 53 15.12 -16.11 29.92
N ASN A 54 16.37 -16.15 30.39
CA ASN A 54 17.54 -16.20 29.51
C ASN A 54 17.63 -17.52 28.73
N THR A 55 17.21 -18.64 29.33
CA THR A 55 17.19 -19.95 28.67
C THR A 55 16.09 -20.01 27.61
N GLU A 56 14.90 -19.49 27.91
CA GLU A 56 13.79 -19.38 26.97
C GLU A 56 14.13 -18.45 25.81
N ARG A 57 14.74 -17.29 26.08
CA ARG A 57 15.23 -16.35 25.06
C ARG A 57 16.23 -17.01 24.12
N LYS A 58 17.19 -17.79 24.65
CA LYS A 58 18.14 -18.58 23.84
C LYS A 58 17.44 -19.66 23.03
N ARG A 59 16.41 -20.31 23.59
CA ARG A 59 15.61 -21.33 22.90
C ARG A 59 14.79 -20.72 21.76
N VAL A 60 14.12 -19.60 21.99
CA VAL A 60 13.36 -18.83 20.99
C VAL A 60 14.28 -18.37 19.87
N LYS A 61 15.44 -17.78 20.20
CA LYS A 61 16.44 -17.34 19.21
C LYS A 61 16.90 -18.50 18.31
N THR A 62 17.14 -19.67 18.89
CA THR A 62 17.55 -20.86 18.14
C THR A 62 16.43 -21.38 17.23
N ARG A 63 15.18 -21.37 17.70
CA ARG A 63 14.01 -21.76 16.90
C ARG A 63 13.76 -20.81 15.74
N LEU A 64 13.82 -19.49 15.98
CA LEU A 64 13.67 -18.48 14.94
C LEU A 64 14.78 -18.57 13.89
N LYS A 65 16.03 -18.77 14.31
CA LYS A 65 17.14 -18.97 13.36
C LYS A 65 16.90 -20.19 12.46
N LYS A 66 16.42 -21.31 13.04
CA LYS A 66 16.04 -22.50 12.26
C LYS A 66 14.85 -22.24 11.33
N LEU A 67 13.85 -21.48 11.78
CA LEU A 67 12.67 -21.12 10.99
C LEU A 67 13.04 -20.26 9.78
N ILE A 68 13.89 -19.24 9.96
CA ILE A 68 14.34 -18.36 8.87
C ILE A 68 15.14 -19.16 7.84
N LEU A 69 16.05 -20.03 8.28
CA LEU A 69 16.87 -20.85 7.39
C LEU A 69 16.07 -21.91 6.62
N LYS A 70 14.95 -22.38 7.18
CA LYS A 70 14.08 -23.40 6.57
C LYS A 70 12.81 -22.80 5.94
N ARG A 71 12.72 -21.48 5.83
CA ARG A 71 11.54 -20.81 5.29
C ARG A 71 11.38 -21.20 3.81
N PRO A 72 10.26 -21.81 3.40
CA PRO A 72 10.02 -22.13 2.00
C PRO A 72 9.89 -20.84 1.16
N PRO A 73 10.21 -20.89 -0.14
CA PRO A 73 10.01 -19.75 -1.04
C PRO A 73 8.52 -19.42 -1.18
N LEU A 74 8.21 -18.18 -1.56
CA LEU A 74 6.83 -17.70 -1.72
C LEU A 74 6.02 -18.58 -2.69
N GLN A 75 6.64 -18.98 -3.81
CA GLN A 75 6.03 -19.88 -4.80
C GLN A 75 5.57 -21.20 -4.18
N ALA A 76 6.41 -21.86 -3.36
CA ALA A 76 6.03 -23.11 -2.70
C ALA A 76 4.89 -22.95 -1.66
N LEU A 77 4.67 -21.73 -1.15
CA LEU A 77 3.53 -21.43 -0.29
C LEU A 77 2.25 -21.16 -1.11
N GLN A 78 2.37 -20.55 -2.28
CA GLN A 78 1.27 -20.36 -3.23
C GLN A 78 0.81 -21.70 -3.84
N GLU A 79 1.73 -22.55 -4.29
CA GLU A 79 1.44 -23.90 -4.82
C GLU A 79 0.70 -24.78 -3.82
N LYS A 80 1.01 -24.63 -2.52
CA LYS A 80 0.32 -25.34 -1.43
C LYS A 80 -1.03 -24.73 -1.07
N GLY A 81 -1.46 -23.66 -1.74
CA GLY A 81 -2.69 -22.93 -1.45
C GLY A 81 -2.69 -22.22 -0.09
N LEU A 82 -1.53 -22.11 0.57
CA LEU A 82 -1.40 -21.44 1.87
C LEU A 82 -1.42 -19.92 1.71
N ILE A 83 -0.98 -19.42 0.55
CA ILE A 83 -1.09 -18.02 0.16
C ILE A 83 -2.02 -17.98 -1.04
N LYS A 84 -3.24 -17.46 -0.80
CA LYS A 84 -4.20 -17.23 -1.87
C LYS A 84 -3.75 -16.08 -2.76
N ASP A 85 -4.23 -16.17 -3.97
CA ASP A 85 -4.16 -15.18 -5.02
C ASP A 85 -4.84 -13.88 -4.59
N GLN A 86 -4.02 -12.84 -4.34
CA GLN A 86 -4.50 -11.52 -3.93
C GLN A 86 -4.82 -10.66 -5.15
N VAL A 87 -5.60 -9.61 -4.97
CA VAL A 87 -5.87 -8.57 -5.98
C VAL A 87 -4.84 -7.44 -5.82
N PHE A 88 -4.71 -6.91 -4.60
CA PHE A 88 -3.69 -5.92 -4.28
C PHE A 88 -2.30 -6.56 -4.23
N GLY A 89 -1.31 -5.89 -4.82
CA GLY A 89 0.06 -6.39 -4.91
C GLY A 89 0.28 -7.50 -5.94
N CYS A 90 -0.75 -7.91 -6.67
CA CYS A 90 -0.63 -8.80 -7.81
C CYS A 90 -0.09 -8.03 -9.03
N SER A 91 0.66 -8.68 -9.92
CA SER A 91 1.00 -8.05 -11.20
C SER A 91 -0.27 -7.84 -12.02
N LEU A 92 -0.33 -6.70 -12.72
CA LEU A 92 -1.50 -6.32 -13.50
C LEU A 92 -1.85 -7.38 -14.56
N GLU A 93 -0.83 -7.90 -15.25
CA GLU A 93 -0.97 -8.95 -16.25
C GLU A 93 -1.62 -10.23 -15.68
N MET A 94 -1.08 -10.76 -14.57
CA MET A 94 -1.62 -11.97 -13.94
C MET A 94 -3.04 -11.79 -13.43
N LEU A 95 -3.35 -10.61 -12.86
CA LEU A 95 -4.69 -10.28 -12.38
C LEU A 95 -5.69 -10.24 -13.54
N CYS A 96 -5.33 -9.56 -14.62
CA CYS A 96 -6.13 -9.44 -15.84
C CYS A 96 -6.34 -10.81 -16.52
N GLU A 97 -5.30 -11.65 -16.59
CA GLU A 97 -5.40 -13.02 -17.11
C GLU A 97 -6.38 -13.87 -16.28
N ARG A 98 -6.26 -13.81 -14.94
CA ARG A 98 -7.16 -14.53 -14.02
C ARG A 98 -8.61 -14.09 -14.17
N GLU A 99 -8.84 -12.79 -14.35
CA GLU A 99 -10.18 -12.21 -14.52
C GLU A 99 -10.70 -12.28 -15.96
N ARG A 100 -9.88 -12.75 -16.92
CA ARG A 100 -10.18 -12.78 -18.36
C ARG A 100 -10.63 -11.42 -18.88
N SER A 101 -9.92 -10.36 -18.49
CA SER A 101 -10.19 -8.98 -18.86
C SER A 101 -8.88 -8.22 -19.03
N THR A 102 -8.88 -7.08 -19.73
CA THR A 102 -7.72 -6.17 -19.80
C THR A 102 -7.77 -5.07 -18.74
N VAL A 103 -8.91 -4.90 -18.06
CA VAL A 103 -9.09 -3.91 -16.97
C VAL A 103 -9.57 -4.63 -15.71
N PRO A 104 -8.82 -4.54 -14.59
CA PRO A 104 -9.21 -5.19 -13.35
C PRO A 104 -10.62 -4.83 -12.90
N ARG A 105 -11.38 -5.82 -12.45
CA ARG A 105 -12.75 -5.65 -11.95
C ARG A 105 -12.82 -4.64 -10.82
N PHE A 106 -11.85 -4.67 -9.89
CA PHE A 106 -11.80 -3.71 -8.79
C PHE A 106 -11.70 -2.26 -9.28
N VAL A 107 -10.88 -2.00 -10.31
CA VAL A 107 -10.76 -0.67 -10.93
C VAL A 107 -12.11 -0.22 -11.49
N ARG A 108 -12.79 -1.07 -12.25
CA ARG A 108 -14.12 -0.79 -12.82
C ARG A 108 -15.16 -0.48 -11.73
N LEU A 109 -15.23 -1.31 -10.69
CA LEU A 109 -16.17 -1.11 -9.59
C LEU A 109 -15.94 0.23 -8.88
N CYS A 110 -14.69 0.57 -8.59
CA CYS A 110 -14.36 1.84 -7.94
C CYS A 110 -14.73 3.05 -8.81
N THR A 111 -14.38 3.04 -10.10
CA THR A 111 -14.70 4.15 -10.99
C THR A 111 -16.21 4.30 -11.20
N GLU A 112 -16.95 3.19 -11.33
CA GLU A 112 -18.41 3.20 -11.44
C GLU A 112 -19.07 3.79 -10.19
N ALA A 113 -18.59 3.43 -9.00
CA ALA A 113 -19.08 4.01 -7.75
C ALA A 113 -18.78 5.52 -7.66
N VAL A 114 -17.59 5.97 -8.07
CA VAL A 114 -17.23 7.39 -8.12
C VAL A 114 -18.06 8.16 -9.13
N GLU A 115 -18.31 7.60 -10.31
CA GLU A 115 -19.14 8.25 -11.32
C GLU A 115 -20.60 8.37 -10.88
N ARG A 116 -21.11 7.37 -10.16
CA ARG A 116 -22.51 7.34 -9.72
C ARG A 116 -22.84 8.35 -8.62
N ARG A 117 -21.92 8.60 -7.70
CA ARG A 117 -22.20 9.40 -6.48
C ARG A 117 -21.06 10.29 -5.99
N GLY A 118 -19.93 10.34 -6.70
CA GLY A 118 -18.72 11.02 -6.26
C GLY A 118 -18.29 12.22 -7.12
N LEU A 119 -18.85 12.39 -8.33
CA LEU A 119 -18.36 13.40 -9.28
C LEU A 119 -18.48 14.85 -8.79
N GLU A 120 -19.45 15.13 -7.93
CA GLU A 120 -19.70 16.46 -7.36
C GLU A 120 -19.01 16.68 -6.00
N THR A 121 -18.33 15.67 -5.46
CA THR A 121 -17.69 15.77 -4.14
C THR A 121 -16.46 16.70 -4.19
N ASP A 122 -16.45 17.75 -3.36
CA ASP A 122 -15.31 18.67 -3.26
C ASP A 122 -14.00 17.94 -2.99
N GLY A 123 -13.00 18.17 -3.83
CA GLY A 123 -11.69 17.55 -3.71
C GLY A 123 -11.69 16.02 -3.92
N ILE A 124 -12.61 15.47 -4.71
CA ILE A 124 -12.61 14.05 -5.08
C ILE A 124 -11.21 13.63 -5.58
N TYR A 125 -10.75 12.45 -5.16
CA TYR A 125 -9.35 11.95 -5.29
C TYR A 125 -8.26 12.71 -4.53
N ARG A 126 -8.40 14.01 -4.24
CA ARG A 126 -7.44 14.78 -3.45
C ARG A 126 -7.58 14.50 -1.95
N VAL A 127 -8.80 14.54 -1.43
CA VAL A 127 -9.11 14.28 -0.02
C VAL A 127 -8.87 12.79 0.30
N SER A 128 -8.29 12.55 1.48
CA SER A 128 -7.98 11.21 1.99
C SER A 128 -9.15 10.67 2.79
N GLY A 129 -9.61 9.46 2.46
CA GLY A 129 -10.57 8.73 3.29
C GLY A 129 -9.92 8.09 4.51
N ASN A 130 -10.73 7.49 5.38
CA ASN A 130 -10.24 6.82 6.58
C ASN A 130 -9.37 5.61 6.22
N LEU A 131 -8.08 5.66 6.57
CA LEU A 131 -7.11 4.63 6.24
C LEU A 131 -7.47 3.24 6.80
N ALA A 132 -8.05 3.16 8.00
CA ALA A 132 -8.45 1.88 8.57
C ALA A 132 -9.57 1.22 7.75
N VAL A 133 -10.51 2.01 7.24
CA VAL A 133 -11.61 1.53 6.39
C VAL A 133 -11.08 1.15 5.00
N ILE A 134 -10.13 1.92 4.45
CA ILE A 134 -9.43 1.55 3.20
C ILE A 134 -8.71 0.19 3.35
N GLN A 135 -8.04 -0.04 4.48
CA GLN A 135 -7.37 -1.32 4.75
C GLN A 135 -8.37 -2.47 4.94
N LYS A 136 -9.54 -2.20 5.54
CA LYS A 136 -10.65 -3.16 5.60
C LYS A 136 -11.13 -3.52 4.20
N LEU A 137 -11.41 -2.54 3.34
CA LEU A 137 -11.80 -2.75 1.95
C LEU A 137 -10.75 -3.58 1.18
N ARG A 138 -9.47 -3.20 1.30
CA ARG A 138 -8.34 -3.94 0.73
C ARG A 138 -8.35 -5.41 1.16
N PHE A 139 -8.56 -5.67 2.45
CA PHE A 139 -8.61 -7.04 2.97
C PHE A 139 -9.75 -7.84 2.34
N LEU A 140 -10.96 -7.26 2.26
CA LEU A 140 -12.14 -7.92 1.70
C LEU A 140 -11.93 -8.20 0.21
N VAL A 141 -11.45 -7.24 -0.57
CA VAL A 141 -11.15 -7.42 -2.01
C VAL A 141 -10.17 -8.57 -2.26
N ASN A 142 -9.22 -8.79 -1.36
CA ASN A 142 -8.24 -9.88 -1.50
C ASN A 142 -8.78 -11.28 -1.14
N HIS A 143 -9.88 -11.37 -0.38
CA HIS A 143 -10.35 -12.65 0.20
C HIS A 143 -11.78 -13.01 -0.18
N GLU A 144 -12.59 -12.03 -0.60
CA GLU A 144 -14.01 -12.19 -0.89
C GLU A 144 -14.29 -12.03 -2.38
N GLU A 145 -15.05 -12.96 -2.96
CA GLU A 145 -15.41 -12.91 -4.38
C GLU A 145 -16.50 -11.84 -4.67
N LYS A 146 -17.31 -11.48 -3.67
CA LYS A 146 -18.45 -10.57 -3.82
C LYS A 146 -18.26 -9.28 -3.03
N LEU A 147 -17.72 -8.26 -3.71
CA LEU A 147 -17.68 -6.89 -3.23
C LEU A 147 -18.88 -6.09 -3.79
N ASN A 148 -19.60 -5.40 -2.91
CA ASN A 148 -20.60 -4.39 -3.28
C ASN A 148 -20.25 -3.04 -2.66
N LEU A 149 -19.90 -2.05 -3.48
CA LEU A 149 -19.48 -0.71 -3.05
C LEU A 149 -20.64 0.25 -2.75
N ASP A 150 -21.89 -0.21 -2.90
CA ASP A 150 -23.11 0.54 -2.56
C ASP A 150 -23.60 0.27 -1.12
N GLU A 151 -22.93 -0.63 -0.39
CA GLU A 151 -23.24 -0.89 1.02
C GLU A 151 -22.86 0.31 1.91
N SER A 152 -23.60 0.50 3.00
CA SER A 152 -23.39 1.61 3.95
C SER A 152 -21.99 1.64 4.55
N GLU A 153 -21.29 0.50 4.58
CA GLU A 153 -19.90 0.43 5.03
C GLU A 153 -18.95 1.28 4.17
N TRP A 154 -19.29 1.51 2.89
CA TRP A 154 -18.48 2.23 1.92
C TRP A 154 -19.08 3.59 1.53
N GLU A 155 -19.96 4.15 2.36
CA GLU A 155 -20.67 5.41 2.08
C GLU A 155 -19.70 6.57 1.78
N ASP A 156 -18.60 6.67 2.52
CA ASP A 156 -17.56 7.67 2.26
C ASP A 156 -16.83 7.38 0.93
N ILE A 157 -17.04 8.24 -0.05
CA ILE A 157 -16.41 8.12 -1.38
C ILE A 157 -14.88 8.27 -1.31
N HIS A 158 -14.35 8.94 -0.30
CA HIS A 158 -12.91 9.09 -0.11
C HIS A 158 -12.24 7.77 0.30
N VAL A 159 -12.99 6.82 0.86
CA VAL A 159 -12.52 5.44 1.07
C VAL A 159 -12.34 4.73 -0.27
N ILE A 160 -13.31 4.83 -1.17
CA ILE A 160 -13.26 4.17 -2.50
C ILE A 160 -12.12 4.76 -3.33
N THR A 161 -12.04 6.08 -3.45
CA THR A 161 -10.95 6.74 -4.18
C THR A 161 -9.58 6.46 -3.53
N GLY A 162 -9.53 6.40 -2.20
CA GLY A 162 -8.33 6.00 -1.45
C GLY A 162 -7.87 4.58 -1.77
N ALA A 163 -8.80 3.62 -1.80
CA ALA A 163 -8.51 2.22 -2.12
C ALA A 163 -8.10 2.03 -3.59
N LEU A 164 -8.73 2.75 -4.52
CA LEU A 164 -8.36 2.75 -5.94
C LEU A 164 -6.92 3.27 -6.14
N LYS A 165 -6.56 4.39 -5.49
CA LYS A 165 -5.18 4.90 -5.51
C LYS A 165 -4.20 3.90 -4.87
N LEU A 166 -4.61 3.25 -3.78
CA LEU A 166 -3.78 2.26 -3.11
C LEU A 166 -3.51 1.05 -4.02
N PHE A 167 -4.49 0.61 -4.80
CA PHE A 167 -4.33 -0.49 -5.75
C PHE A 167 -3.18 -0.22 -6.73
N PHE A 168 -3.17 0.93 -7.40
CA PHE A 168 -2.10 1.31 -8.34
C PHE A 168 -0.73 1.49 -7.67
N ARG A 169 -0.72 2.00 -6.43
CA ARG A 169 0.51 2.18 -5.64
C ARG A 169 1.12 0.85 -5.18
N GLU A 170 0.30 -0.17 -4.96
CA GLU A 170 0.77 -1.49 -4.52
C GLU A 170 1.13 -2.42 -5.68
N LEU A 171 0.86 -2.06 -6.94
CA LEU A 171 1.30 -2.86 -8.09
C LEU A 171 2.84 -3.06 -8.05
N PRO A 172 3.33 -4.29 -8.32
CA PRO A 172 4.78 -4.57 -8.38
C PRO A 172 5.53 -3.64 -9.35
N GLU A 173 4.88 -3.30 -10.47
CA GLU A 173 5.32 -2.30 -11.44
C GLU A 173 4.23 -1.23 -11.58
N PRO A 174 4.55 0.07 -11.73
CA PRO A 174 3.55 1.12 -12.00
C PRO A 174 2.69 0.81 -13.23
N LEU A 175 1.50 1.44 -13.29
CA LEU A 175 0.58 1.25 -14.42
C LEU A 175 1.25 1.65 -15.73
N VAL A 176 2.00 2.75 -15.72
CA VAL A 176 2.94 3.09 -16.79
C VAL A 176 4.25 2.36 -16.52
N PRO A 177 4.62 1.34 -17.32
CA PRO A 177 5.81 0.53 -17.06
C PRO A 177 7.09 1.38 -17.12
N TYR A 178 8.15 0.96 -16.43
CA TYR A 178 9.36 1.78 -16.28
C TYR A 178 10.02 2.15 -17.61
N GLY A 179 10.00 1.25 -18.59
CA GLY A 179 10.53 1.48 -19.93
C GLY A 179 9.81 2.54 -20.74
N PHE A 180 8.63 2.99 -20.29
CA PHE A 180 7.83 4.03 -20.93
C PHE A 180 7.86 5.35 -20.15
N PHE A 181 8.57 5.40 -19.01
CA PHE A 181 8.56 6.53 -18.10
C PHE A 181 9.16 7.80 -18.71
N THR A 182 10.29 7.71 -19.42
CA THR A 182 10.99 8.89 -19.97
C THR A 182 10.37 9.41 -21.27
N ASP A 183 9.61 8.55 -21.94
CA ASP A 183 9.24 8.74 -23.34
C ASP A 183 7.71 8.83 -23.53
N ILE A 184 6.92 8.85 -22.45
CA ILE A 184 5.45 8.91 -22.55
C ILE A 184 4.92 10.20 -23.20
N VAL A 185 5.78 11.22 -23.30
CA VAL A 185 5.53 12.45 -24.06
C VAL A 185 5.43 12.17 -25.57
N GLU A 186 6.06 11.10 -26.05
CA GLU A 186 5.90 10.61 -27.41
C GLU A 186 4.68 9.68 -27.50
N THR A 187 3.58 10.21 -28.02
CA THR A 187 2.26 9.57 -28.11
C THR A 187 2.28 8.15 -28.73
N CYS A 188 3.28 7.84 -29.55
CA CYS A 188 3.48 6.54 -30.18
C CYS A 188 3.77 5.40 -29.18
N LEU A 189 4.28 5.72 -27.99
CA LEU A 189 4.73 4.70 -27.03
C LEU A 189 3.61 4.20 -26.12
N VAL A 190 2.57 5.01 -25.87
CA VAL A 190 1.35 4.56 -25.20
C VAL A 190 0.73 3.37 -25.95
N LEU A 191 0.76 3.41 -27.30
CA LEU A 191 0.21 2.36 -28.16
C LEU A 191 0.98 1.03 -28.11
N ASN A 192 2.23 1.05 -27.66
CA ASN A 192 3.10 -0.13 -27.57
C ASN A 192 3.11 -0.77 -26.17
N MET A 193 2.36 -0.23 -25.22
CA MET A 193 2.22 -0.83 -23.90
C MET A 193 1.50 -2.19 -23.96
N PRO A 194 1.77 -3.09 -23.01
CA PRO A 194 0.99 -4.32 -22.86
C PRO A 194 -0.52 -4.01 -22.77
N PRO A 195 -1.40 -4.84 -23.37
CA PRO A 195 -2.84 -4.57 -23.38
C PRO A 195 -3.44 -4.28 -22.00
N PRO A 196 -3.09 -5.00 -20.91
CA PRO A 196 -3.59 -4.69 -19.57
C PRO A 196 -3.24 -3.27 -19.11
N ASN A 197 -2.02 -2.80 -19.38
CA ASN A 197 -1.55 -1.47 -19.01
C ASN A 197 -2.22 -0.38 -19.85
N HIS A 198 -2.23 -0.57 -21.17
CA HIS A 198 -2.85 0.37 -22.11
C HIS A 198 -4.34 0.57 -21.80
N ASP A 199 -5.10 -0.53 -21.72
CA ASP A 199 -6.56 -0.47 -21.56
C ASP A 199 -6.94 0.05 -20.18
N THR A 200 -6.19 -0.32 -19.14
CA THR A 200 -6.41 0.20 -17.78
C THR A 200 -6.07 1.70 -17.70
N LEU A 201 -5.00 2.15 -18.36
CA LEU A 201 -4.66 3.58 -18.42
C LEU A 201 -5.74 4.36 -19.18
N GLN A 202 -6.15 3.90 -20.37
CA GLN A 202 -7.22 4.52 -21.14
C GLN A 202 -8.51 4.61 -20.33
N PHE A 203 -8.87 3.52 -19.64
CA PHE A 203 -10.07 3.46 -18.80
C PHE A 203 -10.00 4.46 -17.66
N MET A 204 -8.88 4.53 -16.95
CA MET A 204 -8.65 5.51 -15.87
C MET A 204 -8.66 6.95 -16.39
N CYS A 205 -7.99 7.26 -17.49
CA CYS A 205 -7.97 8.61 -18.06
C CYS A 205 -9.36 9.05 -18.52
N ARG A 206 -10.16 8.14 -19.10
CA ARG A 206 -11.56 8.42 -19.45
C ARG A 206 -12.40 8.77 -18.23
N HIS A 207 -12.24 8.01 -17.14
CA HIS A 207 -12.89 8.30 -15.87
C HIS A 207 -12.48 9.66 -15.32
N LEU A 208 -11.17 9.98 -15.34
CA LEU A 208 -10.66 11.27 -14.86
C LEU A 208 -11.14 12.44 -15.71
N LYS A 209 -11.36 12.28 -17.03
CA LYS A 209 -12.00 13.31 -17.85
C LYS A 209 -13.40 13.65 -17.36
N ARG A 210 -14.22 12.65 -16.99
CA ARG A 210 -15.55 12.87 -16.39
C ARG A 210 -15.48 13.62 -15.06
N VAL A 211 -14.45 13.36 -14.26
CA VAL A 211 -14.19 14.13 -13.02
C VAL A 211 -13.89 15.60 -13.37
N LEU A 212 -13.05 15.85 -14.37
CA LEU A 212 -12.69 17.20 -14.81
C LEU A 212 -13.85 17.98 -15.44
N GLU A 213 -14.78 17.28 -16.11
CA GLU A 213 -16.04 17.87 -16.62
C GLU A 213 -16.91 18.44 -15.49
N ASN A 214 -16.74 17.97 -14.25
CA ASN A 214 -17.44 18.45 -13.05
C ASN A 214 -16.58 19.39 -12.17
N SER A 215 -15.51 19.95 -12.75
CA SER A 215 -14.53 20.76 -12.02
C SER A 215 -15.09 22.01 -11.34
N GLU A 216 -16.20 22.57 -11.84
CA GLU A 216 -16.90 23.69 -11.20
C GLU A 216 -17.43 23.34 -9.81
N THR A 217 -17.90 22.10 -9.64
CA THR A 217 -18.50 21.61 -8.39
C THR A 217 -17.46 20.96 -7.48
N ASN A 218 -16.67 20.03 -8.03
CA ASN A 218 -15.69 19.26 -7.24
C ASN A 218 -14.35 19.97 -7.03
N ARG A 219 -14.12 21.10 -7.71
CA ARG A 219 -12.90 21.93 -7.62
C ARG A 219 -11.59 21.21 -7.97
N MET A 220 -11.67 20.16 -8.78
CA MET A 220 -10.51 19.42 -9.29
C MET A 220 -10.13 19.91 -10.68
N THR A 221 -8.94 20.51 -10.79
CA THR A 221 -8.34 20.90 -12.08
C THR A 221 -7.42 19.80 -12.60
N THR A 222 -7.03 19.89 -13.87
CA THR A 222 -6.06 18.96 -14.48
C THR A 222 -4.75 18.90 -13.69
N GLN A 223 -4.27 20.04 -13.18
CA GLN A 223 -3.07 20.12 -12.33
C GLN A 223 -3.28 19.40 -10.98
N ASN A 224 -4.44 19.57 -10.35
CA ASN A 224 -4.75 18.88 -9.09
C ASN A 224 -4.77 17.36 -9.31
N ILE A 225 -5.33 16.90 -10.42
CA ILE A 225 -5.34 15.48 -10.80
C ILE A 225 -3.92 14.99 -11.11
N GLY A 226 -3.11 15.78 -11.83
CA GLY A 226 -1.70 15.49 -12.11
C GLY A 226 -0.89 15.24 -10.84
N ILE A 227 -1.03 16.10 -9.83
CA ILE A 227 -0.35 15.96 -8.52
C ILE A 227 -0.75 14.66 -7.80
N VAL A 228 -2.02 14.26 -7.89
CA VAL A 228 -2.52 13.05 -7.22
C VAL A 228 -2.11 11.78 -7.98
N PHE A 229 -2.29 11.78 -9.30
CA PHE A 229 -2.15 10.59 -10.12
C PHE A 229 -0.75 10.40 -10.73
N GLY A 230 0.07 11.46 -10.84
CA GLY A 230 1.47 11.37 -11.25
C GLY A 230 2.24 10.30 -10.47
N PRO A 231 2.42 10.44 -9.14
CA PRO A 231 3.12 9.44 -8.32
C PRO A 231 2.32 8.13 -8.12
N THR A 232 1.02 8.13 -8.44
CA THR A 232 0.16 6.94 -8.29
C THR A 232 0.31 6.00 -9.49
N LEU A 233 0.36 6.55 -10.70
CA LEU A 233 0.40 5.80 -11.95
C LEU A 233 1.83 5.58 -12.48
N MET A 234 2.76 6.44 -12.09
CA MET A 234 4.14 6.46 -12.58
C MET A 234 5.12 6.48 -11.41
N ARG A 235 6.24 5.76 -11.54
CA ARG A 235 7.34 5.75 -10.56
C ARG A 235 8.65 5.58 -11.32
N PRO A 236 9.75 6.26 -10.97
CA PRO A 236 11.04 5.99 -11.58
C PRO A 236 11.57 4.63 -11.13
N GLU A 237 12.25 3.89 -12.01
CA GLU A 237 12.85 2.59 -11.65
C GLU A 237 14.01 2.75 -10.66
N ARG A 238 14.74 3.88 -10.77
CA ARG A 238 15.89 4.21 -9.93
C ARG A 238 15.75 5.62 -9.38
N ASP A 239 16.07 5.78 -8.10
CA ASP A 239 16.06 7.06 -7.39
C ASP A 239 17.37 7.85 -7.64
N ASN A 240 17.87 7.81 -8.88
CA ASN A 240 19.18 8.33 -9.26
C ASN A 240 19.14 9.79 -9.76
N GLY A 241 17.95 10.37 -9.85
CA GLY A 241 17.71 11.74 -10.31
C GLY A 241 17.35 12.69 -9.16
N ASN A 242 17.27 13.98 -9.47
CA ASN A 242 16.71 14.95 -8.56
C ASN A 242 15.21 14.61 -8.37
N MET A 243 14.86 14.07 -7.20
CA MET A 243 13.50 13.60 -6.87
C MET A 243 12.42 14.65 -7.20
N ALA A 244 12.74 15.94 -7.04
CA ALA A 244 11.86 17.05 -7.40
C ALA A 244 11.55 17.10 -8.91
N VAL A 245 12.54 16.84 -9.77
CA VAL A 245 12.37 16.85 -11.23
C VAL A 245 11.49 15.69 -11.67
N ASN A 246 11.73 14.49 -11.13
CA ASN A 246 10.92 13.30 -11.43
C ASN A 246 9.45 13.51 -11.03
N MET A 247 9.21 14.16 -9.88
CA MET A 247 7.85 14.46 -9.41
C MET A 247 7.13 15.45 -10.34
N VAL A 248 7.81 16.51 -10.78
CA VAL A 248 7.24 17.48 -11.74
C VAL A 248 6.92 16.79 -13.07
N TYR A 249 7.84 15.96 -13.57
CA TYR A 249 7.66 15.24 -14.82
C TYR A 249 6.45 14.30 -14.77
N GLN A 250 6.28 13.53 -13.68
CA GLN A 250 5.12 12.65 -13.48
C GLN A 250 3.79 13.39 -13.54
N ASN A 251 3.72 14.55 -12.88
CA ASN A 251 2.50 15.35 -12.86
C ASN A 251 2.19 15.89 -14.25
N GLN A 252 3.20 16.44 -14.94
CA GLN A 252 3.08 16.97 -16.30
C GLN A 252 2.69 15.89 -17.32
N ALA A 253 3.24 14.68 -17.18
CA ALA A 253 2.90 13.57 -18.05
C ALA A 253 1.42 13.19 -17.92
N VAL A 254 0.88 13.12 -16.69
CA VAL A 254 -0.55 12.87 -16.48
C VAL A 254 -1.41 14.02 -17.03
N GLU A 255 -1.00 15.27 -16.84
CA GLU A 255 -1.69 16.43 -17.40
C GLU A 255 -1.75 16.39 -18.93
N LEU A 256 -0.63 16.05 -19.58
CA LEU A 256 -0.54 15.92 -21.04
C LEU A 256 -1.43 14.79 -21.55
N ILE A 257 -1.40 13.62 -20.91
CA ILE A 257 -2.23 12.46 -21.32
C ILE A 257 -3.72 12.80 -21.21
N LEU A 258 -4.13 13.55 -20.18
CA LEU A 258 -5.54 13.96 -20.01
C LEU A 258 -5.94 15.03 -21.03
N THR A 259 -5.05 15.97 -21.34
CA THR A 259 -5.29 17.04 -22.32
C THR A 259 -5.38 16.48 -23.74
N GLU A 260 -4.45 15.60 -24.12
CA GLU A 260 -4.34 14.98 -25.44
C GLU A 260 -5.03 13.61 -25.52
N PHE A 261 -5.97 13.33 -24.62
CA PHE A 261 -6.61 12.02 -24.49
C PHE A 261 -7.17 11.49 -25.81
N ASP A 262 -7.88 12.32 -26.56
CA ASP A 262 -8.53 11.92 -27.81
C ASP A 262 -7.50 11.68 -28.93
N HIS A 263 -6.37 12.40 -28.92
CA HIS A 263 -5.27 12.15 -29.86
C HIS A 263 -4.53 10.85 -29.53
N ILE A 264 -4.26 10.61 -28.24
CA ILE A 264 -3.52 9.43 -27.76
C ILE A 264 -4.35 8.15 -27.90
N PHE A 265 -5.64 8.20 -27.54
CA PHE A 265 -6.49 7.02 -27.43
C PHE A 265 -7.65 6.96 -28.43
N GLY A 266 -7.93 8.03 -29.19
CA GLY A 266 -9.07 8.10 -30.11
C GLY A 266 -8.85 7.42 -31.46
N THR A 267 -7.62 7.04 -31.80
CA THR A 267 -7.28 6.40 -33.09
C THR A 267 -7.63 4.90 -33.17
N ARG A 268 -8.11 4.28 -32.09
CA ARG A 268 -8.57 2.87 -32.07
C ARG A 268 -10.09 2.70 -32.15
N GLY A 269 -10.78 3.59 -32.86
CA GLY A 269 -12.19 3.44 -33.20
C GLY A 269 -12.38 3.52 -34.71
N LEU A 270 -12.01 2.46 -35.44
CA LEU A 270 -12.47 2.08 -36.79
C LEU A 270 -11.68 0.83 -37.25
N SER A 271 -11.97 -0.33 -36.65
CA SER A 271 -11.72 -1.64 -37.28
C SER A 271 -12.68 -2.67 -36.72
#